data_AF-C0PNJ7-F1
#
_entry.id   AF-C0PNJ7-F1
#
_cell.length_a   1.000
_cell.length_b   1.000
_cell.length_c   1.000
_cell.angle_alpha   90.00
_cell.angle_beta   90.00
_cell.angle_gamma   90.00
#
_symmetry.space_group_name_H-M   'P 1'
#
loop_
_entity.id
_entity.type
_entity.pdbx_description
1 polymer ?
#
loop_
_entity_poly.entity_id
_entity_poly.type
_entity_poly.pdbx_seq_one_letter_code
_entity_poly.pdbx_strand_id
1 'polypeptide(L)'
;MASTVLEATRVAHEDLERLERLAARELQWEPDNPRDRFFQSHRVRHMLDLVVSTSCKLETFGRYLDLHELYNEFINSKFGTLMEYSTYVGCFS
;
A
#
# COMPACT_ATOMS: atom_id res chain seq x y z
N MET A 1 -4.13 24.95 -15.03
CA MET A 1 -3.20 24.34 -14.04
C MET A 1 -3.86 23.30 -13.12
N ALA A 2 -5.19 23.29 -12.95
CA ALA A 2 -5.88 22.21 -12.22
C ALA A 2 -5.98 20.87 -12.99
N SER A 3 -5.74 20.88 -14.30
CA SER A 3 -5.84 19.70 -15.17
C SER A 3 -4.71 18.68 -14.98
N THR A 4 -3.57 19.05 -14.39
CA THR A 4 -2.43 18.14 -14.24
C THR A 4 -2.57 17.23 -13.02
N VAL A 5 -3.11 17.73 -11.91
CA VAL A 5 -3.26 16.93 -10.68
C VAL A 5 -4.37 15.89 -10.86
N LEU A 6 -5.53 16.30 -11.40
CA LEU A 6 -6.64 15.37 -11.65
C LEU A 6 -6.27 14.29 -12.67
N GLU A 7 -5.52 14.66 -13.71
CA GLU A 7 -5.04 13.70 -14.71
C GLU A 7 -3.97 12.77 -14.13
N ALA A 8 -3.05 13.29 -13.30
CA ALA A 8 -2.05 12.46 -12.62
C ALA A 8 -2.70 11.46 -11.65
N THR A 9 -3.74 11.88 -10.91
CA THR A 9 -4.49 10.96 -10.04
C THR A 9 -5.27 9.94 -10.86
N ARG A 10 -5.84 10.32 -12.01
CA ARG A 10 -6.57 9.40 -12.90
C ARG A 10 -5.63 8.32 -13.46
N VAL A 11 -4.47 8.71 -13.99
CA VAL A 11 -3.47 7.78 -14.55
C VAL A 11 -2.97 6.81 -13.48
N ALA A 12 -2.66 7.31 -12.29
CA ALA A 12 -2.20 6.45 -11.20
C ALA A 12 -3.29 5.50 -10.70
N HIS A 13 -4.57 5.89 -10.69
CA HIS A 13 -5.68 4.98 -10.42
C HIS A 13 -5.86 3.91 -11.50
N GLU A 14 -5.71 4.26 -12.79
CA GLU A 14 -5.76 3.27 -13.88
C GLU A 14 -4.63 2.25 -13.78
N ASP A 15 -3.43 2.68 -13.41
CA ASP A 15 -2.29 1.80 -13.23
C ASP A 15 -2.46 0.88 -12.01
N LEU A 16 -3.06 1.38 -10.93
CA LEU A 16 -3.47 0.55 -9.78
C LEU A 16 -4.48 -0.53 -10.18
N GLU A 17 -5.56 -0.15 -10.86
CA GLU A 17 -6.57 -1.11 -11.31
C GLU A 17 -5.98 -2.19 -12.22
N ARG A 18 -5.00 -1.83 -13.07
CA ARG A 18 -4.29 -2.80 -13.91
C ARG A 18 -3.48 -3.79 -13.07
N LEU A 19 -2.74 -3.30 -12.08
CA LEU A 19 -1.94 -4.16 -11.20
C LEU A 19 -2.83 -5.11 -10.38
N GLU A 20 -3.95 -4.62 -9.87
CA GLU A 20 -4.93 -5.43 -9.14
C GLU A 20 -5.58 -6.51 -10.02
N ARG A 21 -5.99 -6.16 -11.25
CA ARG A 21 -6.53 -7.14 -12.21
C ARG A 21 -5.50 -8.20 -12.57
N LEU A 22 -4.24 -7.83 -12.73
CA LEU A 22 -3.16 -8.79 -12.99
C LEU A 22 -2.94 -9.71 -11.78
N ALA A 23 -2.93 -9.17 -10.55
CA ALA A 23 -2.75 -9.95 -9.34
C ALA A 23 -3.93 -10.93 -9.13
N ALA A 24 -5.16 -10.47 -9.36
CA ALA A 24 -6.36 -11.31 -9.29
C ALA A 24 -6.33 -12.43 -10.34
N ARG A 25 -5.89 -12.14 -11.57
CA ARG A 25 -5.75 -13.14 -12.64
C ARG A 25 -4.70 -14.19 -12.30
N GLU A 26 -3.56 -13.76 -11.75
CA GLU A 26 -2.52 -14.68 -11.28
C GLU A 26 -3.02 -15.56 -10.15
N LEU A 27 -3.81 -15.03 -9.23
CA LEU A 27 -4.38 -15.80 -8.11
C LEU A 27 -5.45 -16.80 -8.57
N GLN A 28 -6.23 -16.48 -9.61
CA GLN A 28 -7.24 -17.38 -10.17
C GLN A 28 -6.65 -18.62 -10.85
N TRP A 29 -5.38 -18.57 -11.24
CA TRP A 29 -4.70 -19.74 -11.77
C TRP A 29 -4.29 -20.66 -10.63
N GLU A 30 -4.90 -21.83 -10.51
CA GLU A 30 -4.52 -22.83 -9.51
C GLU A 30 -3.46 -23.78 -10.10
N PRO A 31 -2.19 -23.72 -9.62
CA PRO A 31 -1.14 -24.60 -10.13
C PRO A 31 -1.25 -26.01 -9.54
N ASP A 32 -1.10 -27.03 -10.39
CA ASP A 32 -1.11 -28.44 -9.98
C ASP A 32 0.12 -28.83 -9.13
N ASN A 33 1.24 -28.12 -9.29
CA ASN A 33 2.53 -28.47 -8.66
C ASN A 33 2.89 -27.50 -7.52
N PRO A 34 3.28 -28.00 -6.33
CA PRO A 34 3.65 -27.17 -5.19
C PRO A 34 4.82 -26.20 -5.47
N ARG A 35 5.73 -26.54 -6.39
CA ARG A 35 6.80 -25.62 -6.81
C ARG A 35 6.25 -24.38 -7.52
N ASP A 36 5.30 -24.56 -8.41
CA ASP A 36 4.73 -23.48 -9.21
C ASP A 36 3.84 -22.57 -8.35
N ARG A 37 3.18 -23.15 -7.32
CA ARG A 37 2.48 -22.39 -6.28
C ARG A 37 3.39 -21.43 -5.51
N PHE A 38 4.62 -21.84 -5.22
CA PHE A 38 5.59 -20.97 -4.53
C PHE A 38 6.01 -19.79 -5.41
N PHE A 39 6.33 -20.05 -6.69
CA PHE A 39 6.69 -18.98 -7.62
C PHE A 39 5.53 -18.02 -7.88
N GLN A 40 4.31 -18.54 -8.03
CA GLN A 40 3.10 -17.74 -8.08
C GLN A 40 2.95 -16.86 -6.82
N SER A 41 3.15 -17.42 -5.63
CA SER A 41 3.06 -16.67 -4.37
C SER A 41 4.05 -15.51 -4.31
N HIS A 42 5.31 -15.73 -4.74
CA HIS A 42 6.31 -14.67 -4.78
C HIS A 42 5.96 -13.57 -5.80
N ARG A 43 5.42 -13.96 -6.96
CA ARG A 43 4.99 -13.01 -8.00
C ARG A 43 3.81 -12.17 -7.54
N VAL A 44 2.79 -12.80 -6.98
CA VAL A 44 1.63 -12.11 -6.39
C VAL A 44 2.09 -11.19 -5.27
N ARG A 45 3.02 -11.64 -4.41
CA ARG A 45 3.56 -10.80 -3.34
C ARG A 45 4.24 -9.54 -3.89
N HIS A 46 5.13 -9.68 -4.87
CA HIS A 46 5.77 -8.54 -5.51
C HIS A 46 4.75 -7.58 -6.15
N MET A 47 3.71 -8.10 -6.79
CA MET A 47 2.64 -7.28 -7.38
C MET A 47 1.84 -6.52 -6.31
N LEU A 48 1.56 -7.15 -5.16
CA LEU A 48 0.91 -6.49 -4.03
C LEU A 48 1.82 -5.42 -3.39
N ASP A 49 3.12 -5.68 -3.28
CA ASP A 49 4.07 -4.68 -2.76
C ASP A 49 4.14 -3.45 -3.69
N LEU A 50 4.04 -3.66 -5.02
CA LEU A 50 3.93 -2.57 -5.98
C LEU A 50 2.63 -1.77 -5.79
N VAL A 51 1.48 -2.44 -5.65
CA VAL A 51 0.17 -1.82 -5.38
C VAL A 51 0.25 -0.91 -4.16
N VAL A 52 0.78 -1.42 -3.03
CA VAL A 52 0.95 -0.64 -1.80
C VAL A 52 1.83 0.60 -2.05
N SER A 53 2.96 0.42 -2.74
CA SER A 53 3.88 1.53 -3.03
C SER A 53 3.25 2.61 -3.94
N THR A 54 2.39 2.22 -4.88
CA THR A 54 1.67 3.15 -5.76
C THR A 54 0.50 3.84 -5.06
N SER A 55 -0.21 3.13 -4.18
CA SER A 55 -1.27 3.71 -3.35
C SER A 55 -0.71 4.77 -2.40
N CYS A 56 0.43 4.52 -1.76
CA CYS A 56 1.08 5.51 -0.91
C CYS A 56 1.42 6.80 -1.68
N LYS A 57 1.89 6.68 -2.93
CA LYS A 57 2.18 7.83 -3.81
C LYS A 57 0.92 8.63 -4.20
N LEU A 58 -0.24 7.98 -4.27
CA LEU A 58 -1.54 8.63 -4.51
C LEU A 58 -2.02 9.40 -3.27
N GLU A 59 -1.84 8.86 -2.08
CA GLU A 59 -2.19 9.51 -0.81
C GLU A 59 -1.30 10.74 -0.54
N THR A 60 -0.06 10.70 -1.04
CA THR A 60 0.99 11.72 -0.85
C THR A 60 1.13 12.73 -1.99
N PHE A 61 0.07 13.08 -2.73
CA PHE A 61 0.02 14.36 -3.47
C PHE A 61 -0.02 15.59 -2.51
N GLY A 62 0.76 15.56 -1.42
CA GLY A 62 0.97 16.61 -0.43
C GLY A 62 -0.17 16.81 0.55
N ARG A 63 -1.19 15.93 0.58
CA ARG A 63 -2.42 16.17 1.34
C ARG A 63 -2.51 15.37 2.64
N TYR A 64 -1.93 14.17 2.67
CA TYR A 64 -1.89 13.33 3.87
C TYR A 64 -0.48 12.74 4.03
N LEU A 65 -0.03 12.66 5.29
CA LEU A 65 1.19 11.97 5.69
C LEU A 65 0.76 10.71 6.43
N ASP A 66 1.21 9.54 5.97
CA ASP A 66 0.90 8.29 6.66
C ASP A 66 1.72 8.20 7.95
N LEU A 67 1.04 8.38 9.08
CA LEU A 67 1.61 8.23 10.42
C LEU A 67 1.36 6.83 11.01
N HIS A 68 0.71 5.93 10.28
CA HIS A 68 0.32 4.62 10.77
C HIS A 68 1.54 3.69 10.93
N GLU A 69 2.48 3.70 9.98
CA GLU A 69 3.74 2.97 10.12
C GLU A 69 4.57 3.47 11.33
N LEU A 70 4.68 4.79 11.48
CA LEU A 70 5.38 5.44 12.61
C LEU A 70 4.72 5.14 13.96
N TYR A 71 3.39 5.03 13.99
CA TYR A 71 2.65 4.62 15.19
C TYR A 71 2.93 3.17 15.56
N ASN A 72 2.98 2.26 14.59
CA ASN A 72 3.32 0.86 14.84
C ASN A 72 4.77 0.70 15.34
N GLU A 73 5.71 1.48 14.82
CA GLU A 73 7.07 1.53 15.36
C GLU A 73 7.11 2.13 16.77
N PHE A 74 6.30 3.17 17.05
CA PHE A 74 6.22 3.80 18.36
C PHE A 74 5.72 2.84 19.44
N ILE A 75 4.63 2.09 19.20
CA ILE A 75 4.11 1.12 20.16
C ILE A 75 5.10 -0.02 20.41
N ASN A 76 5.80 -0.46 19.36
CA ASN A 76 6.79 -1.55 19.46
C ASN A 76 8.15 -1.09 20.01
N SER A 77 8.35 0.22 20.22
CA SER A 77 9.57 0.77 20.77
C SER A 77 9.65 0.55 22.29
N LYS A 78 10.87 0.36 22.80
CA LYS A 78 11.14 0.20 24.25
C LYS A 78 10.76 1.44 25.09
N PHE A 79 10.60 2.60 24.45
CA PHE A 79 10.19 3.85 25.08
C PHE A 79 8.74 4.25 24.74
N GLY A 80 8.03 3.39 23.99
CA GLY A 80 6.66 3.63 23.58
C GLY A 80 5.69 3.53 24.75
N THR A 81 4.68 4.38 24.76
CA THR A 81 3.52 4.26 25.65
C THR A 81 2.38 3.58 24.90
N LEU A 82 1.65 2.69 25.57
CA LEU A 82 0.38 2.15 25.05
C LEU A 82 -0.62 3.30 24.98
N MET A 83 -0.86 3.79 23.77
CA MET A 83 -1.65 4.99 23.55
C MET A 83 -2.44 4.84 22.26
N GLU A 84 -3.68 5.34 22.23
CA GLU A 84 -4.53 5.28 21.03
C GLU A 84 -3.95 6.14 19.89
N TYR A 85 -4.22 5.73 18.64
CA TYR A 85 -3.78 6.43 17.44
C TYR A 85 -4.24 7.90 17.40
N SER A 86 -5.46 8.18 17.86
CA SER A 86 -6.03 9.54 17.98
C SER A 86 -5.18 10.43 18.87
N THR A 87 -4.78 9.92 20.04
CA THR A 87 -3.92 10.61 20.99
C THR A 87 -2.51 10.81 20.43
N TYR A 88 -1.98 9.83 19.69
CA TYR A 88 -0.68 9.91 19.04
C TYR A 88 -0.64 11.02 17.99
N VAL A 89 -1.64 11.08 17.11
CA VAL A 89 -1.75 12.15 16.10
C VAL A 89 -1.96 13.52 16.78
N GLY A 90 -2.73 13.56 17.88
CA GLY A 90 -2.95 14.78 18.66
C GLY A 90 -1.68 15.36 19.30
N CYS A 91 -0.65 14.56 19.56
CA CYS A 91 0.64 15.04 20.07
C CYS A 91 1.46 15.87 19.06
N PHE A 92 1.15 15.76 17.76
CA PHE A 92 1.84 16.49 16.69
C PHE A 92 1.07 17.73 16.20
N SER A 93 -0.02 18.09 16.87
CA SER A 93 -0.85 19.28 16.58
C SER A 93 -0.32 20.57 17.20
#